data_AF-A1D2D5-F1
#
_entry.id   AF-A1D2D5-F1
#
_cell.length_a   1.000
_cell.length_b   1.000
_cell.length_c   1.000
_cell.angle_alpha   90.00
_cell.angle_beta   90.00
_cell.angle_gamma   90.00
#
_symmetry.space_group_name_H-M   'P 1'
#
loop_
_entity.id
_entity.type
_entity.pdbx_description
1 polymer ?
#
loop_
_entity_poly.entity_id
_entity_poly.type
_entity_poly.pdbx_seq_one_letter_code
_entity_poly.pdbx_strand_id
1 'polypeptide(L)'
;MLENKKPVGLLFDIGGVCVVSPFQAILDYELANNIPKGWVNFSISRTSPNGSWHKLERGEIKLDADFFKAFNGDLRNPDLWKQFHERLQKKQTTGVPTSAPPLPEIDAEWLFWEMMRVSRTPDPYMYPALQKLKSSGQFIIGALSNTVIFPDGHPYNSDSNGVKSQFDFFISSAHTGLRKPDPKIYAAALKEMDTLAKKRGLQGVEPSDVVFLDDIGENLKAAKKAGLRTIKVNLGRTQDAIRELEKITGLQLLDAGDKAKL
;
A
#
# COMPACT_ATOMS: atom_id res chain seq x y z
N MET A 1 19.90 20.05 8.43
CA MET A 1 19.11 20.50 9.59
C MET A 1 17.58 20.36 9.41
N LEU A 2 17.08 19.84 8.26
CA LEU A 2 15.64 19.57 8.05
C LEU A 2 15.14 18.24 8.66
N GLU A 3 16.03 17.27 8.90
CA GLU A 3 15.64 15.92 9.34
C GLU A 3 15.02 15.89 10.76
N ASN A 4 15.30 16.89 11.61
CA ASN A 4 14.79 16.97 12.98
C ASN A 4 13.58 17.90 13.14
N LYS A 5 13.05 18.50 12.07
CA LYS A 5 11.83 19.32 12.17
C LYS A 5 10.63 18.41 12.42
N LYS A 6 9.90 18.64 13.50
CA LYS A 6 8.65 17.91 13.79
C LYS A 6 7.64 18.12 12.64
N PRO A 7 7.01 17.05 12.11
CA PRO A 7 6.03 17.19 11.05
C PRO A 7 4.76 17.89 11.52
N VAL A 8 4.06 18.52 10.58
CA VAL A 8 2.68 18.96 10.76
C VAL A 8 1.71 17.82 10.43
N GLY A 9 2.04 17.04 9.39
CA GLY A 9 1.19 16.00 8.86
C GLY A 9 1.88 14.64 8.77
N LEU A 10 1.11 13.58 9.01
CA LEU A 10 1.51 12.20 8.79
C LEU A 10 0.55 11.59 7.78
N LEU A 11 1.10 11.01 6.72
CA LEU A 11 0.35 10.39 5.64
C LEU A 11 0.70 8.90 5.61
N PHE A 12 -0.30 8.03 5.56
CA PHE A 12 -0.10 6.58 5.61
C PHE A 12 -0.70 5.91 4.38
N ASP A 13 0.02 4.96 3.80
CA ASP A 13 -0.65 3.89 3.07
C ASP A 13 -1.44 3.00 4.05
N ILE A 14 -2.34 2.18 3.50
CA ILE A 14 -3.18 1.29 4.27
C ILE A 14 -2.64 -0.13 4.20
N GLY A 15 -2.69 -0.77 3.03
CA GLY A 15 -2.21 -2.14 2.82
C GLY A 15 -0.71 -2.25 3.07
N GLY A 16 -0.29 -3.16 3.97
CA GLY A 16 1.12 -3.35 4.32
C GLY A 16 1.68 -2.32 5.31
N VAL A 17 0.87 -1.35 5.74
CA VAL A 17 1.24 -0.32 6.73
C VAL A 17 0.30 -0.35 7.93
N CYS A 18 -0.97 0.02 7.74
CA CYS A 18 -1.97 0.04 8.81
C CYS A 18 -2.72 -1.29 8.95
N VAL A 19 -2.75 -2.09 7.89
CA VAL A 19 -3.32 -3.44 7.83
C VAL A 19 -2.34 -4.37 7.16
N VAL A 20 -2.51 -5.68 7.34
CA VAL A 20 -1.66 -6.70 6.73
C VAL A 20 -1.61 -6.53 5.20
N SER A 21 -0.43 -6.73 4.60
CA SER A 21 -0.24 -6.55 3.16
C SER A 21 -0.98 -7.63 2.35
N PRO A 22 -1.67 -7.25 1.25
CA PRO A 22 -2.24 -8.23 0.32
C PRO A 22 -1.15 -9.11 -0.34
N PHE A 23 0.12 -8.69 -0.33
CA PHE A 23 1.21 -9.49 -0.87
C PHE A 23 1.43 -10.81 -0.12
N GLN A 24 1.02 -10.89 1.14
CA GLN A 24 1.07 -12.15 1.89
C GLN A 24 0.06 -13.15 1.31
N ALA A 25 -1.18 -12.73 1.04
CA ALA A 25 -2.19 -13.56 0.41
C ALA A 25 -1.76 -14.05 -0.99
N ILE A 26 -1.11 -13.17 -1.77
CA ILE A 26 -0.52 -13.55 -3.06
C ILE A 26 0.53 -14.65 -2.89
N LEU A 27 1.45 -14.46 -1.94
CA LEU A 27 2.52 -15.44 -1.70
C LEU A 27 1.94 -16.80 -1.28
N ASP A 28 0.99 -16.80 -0.37
CA ASP A 28 0.36 -18.02 0.13
C ASP A 28 -0.40 -18.74 -0.99
N TYR A 29 -1.11 -18.00 -1.84
CA TYR A 29 -1.77 -18.54 -3.02
C TYR A 29 -0.78 -19.14 -4.03
N GLU A 30 0.32 -18.44 -4.31
CA GLU A 30 1.34 -18.93 -5.23
C GLU A 30 1.94 -20.25 -4.72
N LEU A 31 2.27 -20.33 -3.43
CA LEU A 31 2.80 -21.55 -2.82
C LEU A 31 1.79 -22.70 -2.85
N ALA A 32 0.53 -22.44 -2.48
CA ALA A 32 -0.53 -23.45 -2.46
C ALA A 32 -0.84 -24.04 -3.84
N ASN A 33 -0.62 -23.25 -4.91
CA ASN A 33 -0.92 -23.65 -6.29
C ASN A 33 0.33 -24.00 -7.11
N ASN A 34 1.50 -24.16 -6.47
CA ASN A 34 2.78 -24.47 -7.13
C ASN A 34 3.17 -23.44 -8.21
N ILE A 35 2.78 -22.19 -8.03
CA ILE A 35 3.16 -21.07 -8.90
C ILE A 35 4.50 -20.52 -8.40
N PRO A 36 5.50 -20.28 -9.29
CA PRO A 36 6.76 -19.71 -8.85
C PRO A 36 6.55 -18.33 -8.21
N LYS A 37 7.13 -18.16 -7.02
CA LYS A 37 6.97 -16.95 -6.19
C LYS A 37 7.21 -15.65 -6.96
N GLY A 38 6.25 -14.74 -6.85
CA GLY A 38 6.28 -13.40 -7.41
C GLY A 38 5.67 -13.29 -8.80
N TRP A 39 5.06 -14.35 -9.34
CA TRP A 39 4.39 -14.32 -10.63
C TRP A 39 3.25 -13.30 -10.67
N VAL A 40 2.33 -13.33 -9.70
CA VAL A 40 1.14 -12.47 -9.68
C VAL A 40 1.56 -11.01 -9.62
N ASN A 41 2.46 -10.67 -8.70
CA ASN A 41 3.02 -9.32 -8.57
C ASN A 41 3.79 -8.89 -9.83
N PHE A 42 4.52 -9.81 -10.46
CA PHE A 42 5.19 -9.54 -11.73
C PHE A 42 4.18 -9.20 -12.82
N SER A 43 3.14 -10.02 -13.01
CA SER A 43 2.11 -9.76 -14.03
C SER A 43 1.38 -8.44 -13.79
N ILE A 44 0.92 -8.17 -12.56
CA ILE A 44 0.32 -6.88 -12.18
C ILE A 44 1.29 -5.74 -12.55
N SER A 45 2.55 -5.80 -12.12
CA SER A 45 3.52 -4.73 -12.40
C SER A 45 3.76 -4.48 -13.90
N ARG A 46 3.71 -5.53 -14.73
CA ARG A 46 4.01 -5.45 -16.18
C ARG A 46 2.84 -5.02 -17.04
N THR A 47 1.62 -5.17 -16.54
CA THR A 47 0.42 -4.66 -17.21
C THR A 47 0.16 -3.18 -16.89
N SER A 48 0.92 -2.58 -15.97
CA SER A 48 0.88 -1.14 -15.70
C SER A 48 1.15 -0.29 -16.96
N PRO A 49 0.43 0.83 -17.17
CA PRO A 49 -0.63 1.38 -16.31
C PRO A 49 -2.04 0.87 -16.67
N ASN A 50 -2.19 -0.01 -17.66
CA ASN A 50 -3.48 -0.31 -18.30
C ASN A 50 -4.06 -1.69 -17.95
N GLY A 51 -3.39 -2.45 -17.09
CA GLY A 51 -3.89 -3.72 -16.57
C GLY A 51 -5.18 -3.55 -15.77
N SER A 52 -5.98 -4.60 -15.71
CA SER A 52 -7.31 -4.60 -15.07
C SER A 52 -7.22 -4.15 -13.62
N TRP A 53 -6.20 -4.59 -12.89
CA TRP A 53 -5.93 -4.14 -11.50
C TRP A 53 -5.75 -2.62 -11.40
N HIS A 54 -5.00 -2.02 -12.33
CA HIS A 54 -4.71 -0.59 -12.32
C HIS A 54 -5.95 0.24 -12.67
N LYS A 55 -6.76 -0.23 -13.63
CA LYS A 55 -8.03 0.38 -14.00
C LYS A 55 -9.02 0.33 -12.83
N LEU A 56 -9.09 -0.81 -12.15
CA LEU A 56 -9.93 -0.97 -10.96
C LEU A 56 -9.49 -0.03 -9.83
N GLU A 57 -8.19 0.07 -9.56
CA GLU A 57 -7.66 0.99 -8.56
C GLU A 57 -7.83 2.46 -8.93
N ARG A 58 -8.10 2.80 -10.19
CA ARG A 58 -8.47 4.16 -10.61
C ARG A 58 -9.99 4.37 -10.72
N GLY A 59 -10.80 3.36 -10.40
CA GLY A 59 -12.25 3.44 -10.52
C GLY A 59 -12.74 3.55 -11.98
N GLU A 60 -11.90 3.18 -12.95
CA GLU A 60 -12.25 3.21 -14.38
C GLU A 60 -13.18 2.06 -14.78
N ILE A 61 -13.15 0.98 -13.99
CA ILE A 61 -13.99 -0.21 -14.16
C ILE A 61 -14.57 -0.62 -12.80
N LYS A 62 -15.67 -1.40 -12.83
CA LYS A 62 -16.36 -1.90 -11.64
C LYS A 62 -15.71 -3.17 -11.12
N LEU A 63 -15.88 -3.45 -9.83
CA LEU A 63 -15.56 -4.74 -9.22
C LEU A 63 -16.70 -5.73 -9.48
N ASP A 64 -16.64 -6.43 -10.61
CA ASP A 64 -17.65 -7.40 -11.05
C ASP A 64 -17.03 -8.57 -11.84
N ALA A 65 -17.87 -9.41 -12.42
CA ALA A 65 -17.46 -10.58 -13.19
C ALA A 65 -16.58 -10.23 -14.41
N ASP A 66 -16.80 -9.07 -15.04
CA ASP A 66 -15.99 -8.62 -16.18
C ASP A 66 -14.59 -8.24 -15.72
N PHE A 67 -14.46 -7.58 -14.56
CA PHE A 67 -13.15 -7.37 -13.94
C PHE A 67 -12.44 -8.69 -13.65
N PHE A 68 -13.09 -9.67 -13.03
CA PHE A 68 -12.44 -10.94 -12.69
C PHE A 68 -11.99 -11.70 -13.92
N LYS A 69 -12.80 -11.70 -14.99
CA LYS A 69 -12.42 -12.27 -16.29
C LYS A 69 -11.19 -11.57 -16.89
N ALA A 70 -11.17 -10.24 -16.89
CA ALA A 70 -10.06 -9.45 -17.44
C ALA A 70 -8.78 -9.62 -16.61
N PHE A 71 -8.90 -9.59 -15.28
CA PHE A 71 -7.77 -9.79 -14.37
C PHE A 71 -7.19 -11.21 -14.48
N ASN A 72 -8.03 -12.23 -14.64
CA ASN A 72 -7.54 -13.58 -14.94
C ASN A 72 -6.78 -13.61 -16.28
N GLY A 73 -7.28 -12.91 -17.31
CA GLY A 73 -6.58 -12.73 -18.58
C GLY A 73 -5.19 -12.10 -18.43
N ASP A 74 -5.06 -11.06 -17.60
CA ASP A 74 -3.76 -10.43 -17.30
C ASP A 74 -2.79 -11.41 -16.62
N LEU A 75 -3.29 -12.21 -15.66
CA LEU A 75 -2.50 -13.22 -14.95
C LEU A 75 -2.17 -14.47 -15.79
N ARG A 76 -2.79 -14.60 -16.97
CA ARG A 76 -2.60 -15.70 -17.91
C ARG A 76 -2.00 -15.25 -19.24
N ASN A 77 -1.19 -14.20 -19.22
CA ASN A 77 -0.48 -13.72 -20.40
C ASN A 77 0.78 -14.58 -20.68
N PRO A 78 0.84 -15.31 -21.82
CA PRO A 78 1.97 -16.20 -22.13
C PRO A 78 3.31 -15.46 -22.32
N ASP A 79 3.28 -14.25 -22.88
CA ASP A 79 4.49 -13.45 -23.11
C ASP A 79 5.08 -12.96 -21.79
N LEU A 80 4.24 -12.54 -20.84
CA LEU A 80 4.69 -12.18 -19.50
C LEU A 80 5.24 -13.38 -18.75
N TRP A 81 4.63 -14.56 -18.92
CA TRP A 81 5.09 -15.80 -18.29
C TRP A 81 6.49 -16.18 -18.75
N LYS A 82 6.71 -16.12 -20.07
CA LYS A 82 8.04 -16.33 -20.65
C LYS A 82 9.07 -15.35 -20.07
N GLN A 83 8.75 -14.05 -20.07
CA GLN A 83 9.64 -13.01 -19.52
C GLN A 83 9.94 -13.20 -18.03
N PHE A 84 8.96 -13.65 -17.26
CA PHE A 84 9.14 -13.93 -15.84
C PHE A 84 10.15 -15.07 -15.63
N HIS A 85 10.02 -16.17 -16.37
CA HIS A 85 10.96 -17.28 -16.30
C HIS A 85 12.36 -16.94 -16.81
N GLU A 86 12.49 -16.18 -17.89
CA GLU A 86 13.79 -15.66 -18.34
C GLU A 86 14.47 -14.83 -17.25
N ARG A 87 13.69 -14.03 -16.50
CA ARG A 87 14.20 -13.26 -15.37
C ARG A 87 14.62 -14.15 -14.20
N LEU A 88 13.89 -15.22 -13.91
CA LEU A 88 14.27 -16.19 -12.87
C LEU A 88 15.56 -16.92 -13.24
N GLN A 89 15.70 -17.37 -14.49
CA GLN A 89 16.89 -18.02 -14.99
C GLN A 89 18.12 -17.11 -14.93
N LYS A 90 18.00 -15.84 -15.34
CA LYS A 90 19.11 -14.87 -15.24
C LYS A 90 19.58 -14.62 -13.80
N LYS A 91 18.70 -14.84 -12.81
CA LYS A 91 19.07 -14.75 -11.38
C LYS A 91 19.74 -16.03 -10.85
N GLN A 92 19.50 -17.17 -11.49
CA GLN A 92 20.13 -18.45 -11.16
C GLN A 92 21.44 -18.58 -11.96
N THR A 93 22.53 -18.09 -11.40
CA THR A 93 23.85 -18.00 -12.06
C THR A 93 24.52 -19.35 -12.38
N THR A 94 23.93 -20.49 -12.00
CA THR A 94 24.57 -21.82 -12.07
C THR A 94 23.67 -22.98 -12.50
N GLY A 95 22.44 -22.71 -12.98
CA GLY A 95 21.46 -23.76 -13.30
C GLY A 95 21.41 -24.16 -14.78
N VAL A 96 21.14 -25.44 -15.05
CA VAL A 96 20.77 -25.94 -16.39
C VAL A 96 19.49 -25.21 -16.84
N PRO A 97 19.42 -24.70 -18.09
CA PRO A 97 18.19 -24.09 -18.60
C PRO A 97 17.04 -25.10 -18.50
N THR A 98 16.11 -24.86 -17.57
CA THR A 98 14.91 -25.68 -17.44
C THR A 98 13.80 -25.01 -18.26
N SER A 99 13.05 -25.79 -19.04
CA SER A 99 11.88 -25.27 -19.75
C SER A 99 10.90 -24.64 -18.75
N ALA A 100 10.27 -23.52 -19.14
CA ALA A 100 9.25 -22.92 -18.30
C ALA A 100 8.11 -23.93 -18.08
N PRO A 101 7.59 -24.08 -16.85
CA PRO A 101 6.38 -24.85 -16.60
C PRO A 101 5.21 -24.29 -17.42
N PRO A 102 4.14 -25.08 -17.60
CA PRO A 102 2.93 -24.57 -18.23
C PRO A 102 2.40 -23.35 -17.46
N LEU A 103 1.76 -22.46 -18.19
CA LEU A 103 1.10 -21.29 -17.61
C LEU A 103 0.09 -21.75 -16.55
N PRO A 104 0.11 -21.16 -15.34
CA PRO A 104 -0.76 -21.62 -14.26
C PRO A 104 -2.22 -21.27 -14.52
N GLU A 105 -3.12 -22.16 -14.08
CA GLU A 105 -4.51 -21.80 -13.87
C GLU A 105 -4.60 -20.95 -12.60
N ILE A 106 -5.28 -19.80 -12.69
CA ILE A 106 -5.45 -18.89 -11.57
C ILE A 106 -6.94 -18.59 -11.40
N ASP A 107 -7.42 -18.75 -10.18
CA ASP A 107 -8.71 -18.26 -9.72
C ASP A 107 -8.52 -16.82 -9.23
N ALA A 108 -8.64 -15.88 -10.18
CA ALA A 108 -8.42 -14.46 -9.93
C ALA A 108 -9.46 -13.86 -8.97
N GLU A 109 -10.68 -14.41 -8.94
CA GLU A 109 -11.73 -13.96 -8.04
C GLU A 109 -11.45 -14.39 -6.60
N TRP A 110 -11.14 -15.68 -6.39
CA TRP A 110 -10.75 -16.17 -5.07
C TRP A 110 -9.53 -15.41 -4.54
N LEU A 111 -8.49 -15.26 -5.38
CA LEU A 111 -7.26 -14.56 -5.02
C LEU A 111 -7.54 -13.10 -4.65
N PHE A 112 -8.38 -12.41 -5.41
CA PHE A 112 -8.80 -11.04 -5.10
C PHE A 112 -9.46 -10.96 -3.72
N TRP A 113 -10.46 -11.80 -3.46
CA TRP A 113 -11.19 -11.74 -2.20
C TRP A 113 -10.32 -12.13 -1.01
N GLU A 114 -9.38 -13.05 -1.19
CA GLU A 114 -8.42 -13.40 -0.16
C GLU A 114 -7.45 -12.24 0.16
N MET A 115 -6.95 -11.54 -0.87
CA MET A 115 -6.17 -10.30 -0.68
C MET A 115 -6.97 -9.25 0.10
N MET A 116 -8.25 -9.06 -0.23
CA MET A 116 -9.11 -8.08 0.46
C MET A 116 -9.35 -8.48 1.92
N ARG A 117 -9.61 -9.76 2.18
CA ARG A 117 -9.84 -10.33 3.52
C ARG A 117 -8.60 -10.14 4.41
N VAL A 118 -7.42 -10.54 3.95
CA VAL A 118 -6.16 -10.37 4.69
C VAL A 118 -5.90 -8.89 4.98
N SER A 119 -6.16 -8.03 4.00
CA SER A 119 -5.98 -6.58 4.14
C SER A 119 -7.01 -5.91 5.06
N ARG A 120 -7.87 -6.64 5.78
CA ARG A 120 -8.73 -6.08 6.83
C ARG A 120 -8.17 -6.27 8.23
N THR A 121 -7.15 -7.11 8.41
CA THR A 121 -6.50 -7.32 9.71
C THR A 121 -5.61 -6.13 10.04
N PRO A 122 -5.87 -5.37 11.13
CA PRO A 122 -4.98 -4.28 11.55
C PRO A 122 -3.56 -4.79 11.83
N ASP A 123 -2.55 -4.01 11.45
CA ASP A 123 -1.16 -4.33 11.82
C ASP A 123 -1.01 -4.18 13.35
N PRO A 124 -0.45 -5.20 14.05
CA PRO A 124 -0.45 -5.25 15.50
C PRO A 124 0.40 -4.14 16.15
N TYR A 125 1.29 -3.50 15.40
CA TYR A 125 2.16 -2.43 15.90
C TYR A 125 1.72 -1.05 15.39
N MET A 126 1.43 -0.95 14.09
CA MET A 126 1.07 0.33 13.48
C MET A 126 -0.30 0.81 13.93
N TYR A 127 -1.28 -0.08 14.13
CA TYR A 127 -2.62 0.35 14.54
C TYR A 127 -2.64 0.98 15.95
N PRO A 128 -2.03 0.38 16.99
CA PRO A 128 -1.90 1.06 18.29
C PRO A 128 -1.10 2.37 18.20
N ALA A 129 -0.03 2.41 17.40
CA ALA A 129 0.73 3.63 17.17
C ALA A 129 -0.13 4.74 16.54
N LEU A 130 -0.96 4.38 15.55
CA LEU A 130 -1.89 5.29 14.89
C LEU A 130 -2.93 5.86 15.86
N GLN A 131 -3.47 5.03 16.77
CA GLN A 131 -4.38 5.49 17.83
C GLN A 131 -3.70 6.50 18.75
N LYS A 132 -2.45 6.24 19.18
CA LYS A 132 -1.67 7.17 20.02
C LYS A 132 -1.37 8.49 19.30
N LEU A 133 -1.07 8.42 18.00
CA LEU A 133 -0.88 9.61 17.16
C LEU A 133 -2.17 10.43 17.09
N LYS A 134 -3.31 9.79 16.84
CA LYS A 134 -4.61 10.45 16.78
C LYS A 134 -5.00 11.09 18.10
N SER A 135 -4.87 10.36 19.21
CA SER A 135 -5.20 10.84 20.55
C SER A 135 -4.31 12.00 21.00
N SER A 136 -3.09 12.10 20.48
CA SER A 136 -2.18 13.21 20.81
C SER A 136 -2.72 14.57 20.36
N GLY A 137 -3.52 14.61 19.28
CA GLY A 137 -3.99 15.85 18.66
C GLY A 137 -2.91 16.70 17.99
N GLN A 138 -1.65 16.24 17.95
CA GLN A 138 -0.50 17.04 17.52
C GLN A 138 -0.29 17.09 16.00
N PHE A 139 -0.87 16.13 15.27
CA PHE A 139 -0.64 15.95 13.84
C PHE A 139 -1.95 15.91 13.08
N ILE A 140 -1.90 16.29 11.81
CA ILE A 140 -2.96 15.95 10.84
C ILE A 140 -2.63 14.57 10.29
N ILE A 141 -3.57 13.64 10.38
CA ILE A 141 -3.35 12.24 10.03
C ILE A 141 -4.16 11.91 8.78
N GLY A 142 -3.48 11.71 7.65
CA GLY A 142 -4.11 11.37 6.38
C GLY A 142 -3.84 9.93 5.95
N ALA A 143 -4.76 9.34 5.21
CA ALA A 143 -4.54 8.12 4.45
C ALA A 143 -4.41 8.41 2.94
N LEU A 144 -3.47 7.75 2.28
CA LEU A 144 -3.26 7.81 0.83
C LEU A 144 -3.02 6.39 0.29
N SER A 145 -4.06 5.79 -0.26
CA SER A 145 -4.02 4.38 -0.64
C SER A 145 -4.53 4.12 -2.05
N ASN A 146 -3.87 3.16 -2.71
CA ASN A 146 -4.42 2.55 -3.91
C ASN A 146 -5.50 1.56 -3.47
N THR A 147 -6.76 1.86 -3.78
CA THR A 147 -7.93 1.12 -3.26
C THR A 147 -8.87 0.79 -4.41
N VAL A 148 -9.88 -0.04 -4.13
CA VAL A 148 -10.98 -0.37 -5.04
C VAL A 148 -12.30 0.21 -4.51
N ILE A 149 -13.31 0.30 -5.38
CA ILE A 149 -14.71 0.55 -4.97
C ILE A 149 -15.41 -0.82 -4.87
N PHE A 150 -15.91 -1.17 -3.70
CA PHE A 150 -16.70 -2.40 -3.53
C PHE A 150 -18.14 -2.17 -3.98
N PRO A 151 -18.86 -3.23 -4.42
CA PRO A 151 -20.28 -3.15 -4.72
C PRO A 151 -21.10 -2.54 -3.57
N ASP A 152 -22.20 -1.88 -3.91
CA ASP A 152 -23.09 -1.28 -2.92
C ASP A 152 -23.55 -2.30 -1.88
N GLY A 153 -23.58 -1.90 -0.61
CA GLY A 153 -23.95 -2.79 0.50
C GLY A 153 -22.90 -3.82 0.90
N HIS A 154 -21.77 -3.93 0.19
CA HIS A 154 -20.71 -4.87 0.58
C HIS A 154 -20.13 -4.52 1.97
N PRO A 155 -19.88 -5.50 2.87
CA PRO A 155 -19.39 -5.25 4.23
C PRO A 155 -18.09 -4.43 4.30
N TYR A 156 -17.21 -4.57 3.30
CA TYR A 156 -15.94 -3.83 3.24
C TYR A 156 -16.09 -2.34 2.91
N ASN A 157 -17.30 -1.85 2.61
CA ASN A 157 -17.55 -0.41 2.56
C ASN A 157 -17.61 0.23 3.96
N SER A 158 -17.83 -0.57 5.01
CA SER A 158 -17.85 -0.11 6.40
C SER A 158 -16.45 -0.14 7.04
N ASP A 159 -16.23 0.74 8.02
CA ASP A 159 -15.00 0.76 8.82
C ASP A 159 -15.10 -0.22 10.01
N SER A 160 -15.28 -1.51 9.71
CA SER A 160 -15.53 -2.52 10.75
C SER A 160 -14.36 -2.75 11.71
N ASN A 161 -13.13 -2.40 11.30
CA ASN A 161 -11.93 -2.56 12.11
C ASN A 161 -11.45 -1.25 12.78
N GLY A 162 -12.14 -0.13 12.58
CA GLY A 162 -11.82 1.17 13.17
C GLY A 162 -10.49 1.78 12.71
N VAL A 163 -9.91 1.30 11.61
CA VAL A 163 -8.67 1.88 11.05
C VAL A 163 -8.98 3.19 10.34
N LYS A 164 -10.06 3.24 9.54
CA LYS A 164 -10.40 4.44 8.75
C LYS A 164 -10.75 5.62 9.65
N SER A 165 -11.37 5.38 10.80
CA SER A 165 -11.74 6.42 11.78
C SER A 165 -10.56 7.12 12.44
N GLN A 166 -9.34 6.59 12.31
CA GLN A 166 -8.14 7.24 12.86
C GLN A 166 -7.65 8.41 12.00
N PHE A 167 -8.09 8.51 10.75
CA PHE A 167 -7.64 9.52 9.82
C PHE A 167 -8.54 10.76 9.85
N ASP A 168 -7.93 11.95 9.77
CA ASP A 168 -8.63 13.22 9.54
C ASP A 168 -9.17 13.31 8.11
N PHE A 169 -8.49 12.66 7.15
CA PHE A 169 -8.94 12.54 5.77
C PHE A 169 -8.43 11.25 5.12
N PHE A 170 -9.14 10.79 4.08
CA PHE A 170 -8.80 9.56 3.38
C PHE A 170 -8.84 9.78 1.86
N ILE A 171 -7.71 9.63 1.19
CA ILE A 171 -7.62 9.69 -0.28
C ILE A 171 -7.59 8.27 -0.83
N SER A 172 -8.69 7.93 -1.50
CA SER A 172 -8.87 6.68 -2.22
C SER A 172 -8.57 6.90 -3.70
N SER A 173 -7.66 6.10 -4.26
CA SER A 173 -7.34 6.19 -5.69
C SER A 173 -8.55 5.93 -6.59
N ALA A 174 -9.41 4.97 -6.23
CA ALA A 174 -10.55 4.63 -7.06
C ALA A 174 -11.65 5.71 -7.04
N HIS A 175 -11.78 6.47 -5.96
CA HIS A 175 -12.73 7.60 -5.91
C HIS A 175 -12.19 8.86 -6.59
N THR A 176 -10.87 9.03 -6.64
CA THR A 176 -10.24 10.23 -7.23
C THR A 176 -9.79 10.04 -8.68
N GLY A 177 -9.65 8.80 -9.14
CA GLY A 177 -9.02 8.46 -10.42
C GLY A 177 -7.49 8.60 -10.43
N LEU A 178 -6.89 8.99 -9.30
CA LEU A 178 -5.45 9.24 -9.17
C LEU A 178 -4.81 8.09 -8.42
N ARG A 179 -3.79 7.45 -9.00
CA ARG A 179 -3.14 6.27 -8.42
C ARG A 179 -1.67 6.54 -8.13
N LYS A 180 -1.15 6.12 -6.97
CA LYS A 180 0.30 6.10 -6.74
C LYS A 180 0.97 5.20 -7.79
N PRO A 181 2.11 5.58 -8.38
CA PRO A 181 2.99 6.70 -8.03
C PRO A 181 2.78 8.00 -8.85
N ASP A 182 1.60 8.26 -9.43
CA ASP A 182 1.33 9.49 -10.19
C ASP A 182 1.54 10.74 -9.31
N PRO A 183 2.35 11.74 -9.72
CA PRO A 183 2.61 12.95 -8.93
C PRO A 183 1.34 13.70 -8.50
N LYS A 184 0.24 13.62 -9.28
CA LYS A 184 -1.02 14.31 -8.99
C LYS A 184 -1.67 13.82 -7.71
N ILE A 185 -1.52 12.55 -7.33
CA ILE A 185 -2.13 12.04 -6.09
C ILE A 185 -1.46 12.62 -4.85
N TYR A 186 -0.14 12.85 -4.90
CA TYR A 186 0.61 13.50 -3.81
C TYR A 186 0.27 14.98 -3.71
N ALA A 187 0.08 15.65 -4.85
CA ALA A 187 -0.39 17.04 -4.87
C ALA A 187 -1.80 17.17 -4.25
N ALA A 188 -2.69 16.23 -4.53
CA ALA A 188 -4.02 16.18 -3.90
C ALA A 188 -3.93 15.97 -2.37
N ALA A 189 -3.06 15.06 -1.91
CA ALA A 189 -2.81 14.85 -0.49
C ALA A 189 -2.25 16.09 0.22
N LEU A 190 -1.29 16.78 -0.39
CA LEU A 190 -0.73 18.02 0.14
C LEU A 190 -1.77 19.14 0.23
N LYS A 191 -2.65 19.25 -0.77
CA LYS A 191 -3.76 20.22 -0.76
C LYS A 191 -4.73 19.97 0.39
N GLU A 192 -5.09 18.71 0.64
CA GLU A 192 -5.98 18.37 1.76
C GLU A 192 -5.31 18.64 3.11
N MET A 193 -4.03 18.26 3.23
CA MET A 193 -3.22 18.54 4.41
C MET A 193 -3.14 20.05 4.72
N ASP A 194 -2.83 20.87 3.72
CA ASP A 194 -2.76 22.33 3.83
C ASP A 194 -4.12 22.94 4.21
N THR A 195 -5.20 22.43 3.61
CA THR A 195 -6.57 22.86 3.93
C THR A 195 -6.89 22.60 5.40
N LEU A 196 -6.58 21.41 5.93
CA LEU A 196 -6.81 21.06 7.33
C LEU A 196 -5.89 21.84 8.27
N ALA A 197 -4.63 22.07 7.88
CA ALA A 197 -3.70 22.87 8.67
C ALA A 197 -4.18 24.30 8.85
N LYS A 198 -4.64 24.94 7.77
CA LYS A 198 -5.24 26.27 7.82
C LYS A 198 -6.50 26.31 8.68
N LYS A 199 -7.36 25.28 8.60
CA LYS A 199 -8.52 25.14 9.49
C LYS A 199 -8.13 25.00 10.97
N ARG A 200 -6.95 24.44 11.26
CA ARG A 200 -6.38 24.38 12.63
C ARG A 200 -5.61 25.65 13.04
N GLY A 201 -5.65 26.73 12.24
CA GLY A 201 -4.99 28.00 12.54
C GLY A 201 -3.50 28.05 12.20
N LEU A 202 -2.98 27.08 11.45
CA LEU A 202 -1.60 27.10 10.95
C LEU A 202 -1.49 27.93 9.67
N GLN A 203 -0.30 28.45 9.36
CA GLN A 203 -0.07 29.28 8.16
C GLN A 203 -0.21 28.50 6.84
N GLY A 204 -0.04 27.18 6.89
CA GLY A 204 -0.08 26.27 5.74
C GLY A 204 0.87 25.09 5.96
N VAL A 205 0.95 24.20 4.96
CA VAL A 205 1.84 23.03 4.98
C VAL A 205 2.73 23.02 3.74
N GLU A 206 4.04 22.96 3.94
CA GLU A 206 4.97 22.64 2.86
C GLU A 206 5.12 21.11 2.71
N PRO A 207 5.52 20.59 1.54
CA PRO A 207 5.75 19.15 1.38
C PRO A 207 6.70 18.54 2.41
N SER A 208 7.73 19.31 2.82
CA SER A 208 8.72 18.87 3.81
C SER A 208 8.14 18.71 5.23
N ASP A 209 6.99 19.32 5.51
CA ASP A 209 6.28 19.22 6.78
C ASP A 209 5.47 17.92 6.92
N VAL A 210 5.40 17.13 5.85
CA VAL A 210 4.65 15.87 5.81
C VAL A 210 5.58 14.68 5.71
N VAL A 211 5.29 13.65 6.51
CA VAL A 211 5.97 12.34 6.44
C VAL A 211 5.01 11.31 5.87
N PHE A 212 5.40 10.65 4.79
CA PHE A 212 4.63 9.58 4.15
C PHE A 212 5.19 8.19 4.47
N LEU A 213 4.34 7.29 4.96
CA LEU A 213 4.66 5.90 5.26
C LEU A 213 4.03 4.98 4.22
N ASP A 214 4.83 4.13 3.58
CA ASP A 214 4.40 3.18 2.55
C ASP A 214 5.35 1.98 2.55
N ASP A 215 4.87 0.79 2.17
CA ASP A 215 5.68 -0.41 2.04
C ASP A 215 6.31 -0.54 0.64
N ILE A 216 5.74 0.14 -0.36
CA ILE A 216 6.15 0.09 -1.76
C ILE A 216 7.17 1.20 -2.06
N GLY A 217 8.39 0.78 -2.38
CA GLY A 217 9.50 1.71 -2.63
C GLY A 217 9.30 2.66 -3.82
N GLU A 218 8.53 2.28 -4.83
CA GLU A 218 8.22 3.18 -5.97
C GLU A 218 7.31 4.34 -5.56
N ASN A 219 6.29 4.07 -4.73
CA ASN A 219 5.43 5.10 -4.15
C ASN A 219 6.25 6.09 -3.31
N LEU A 220 7.18 5.58 -2.48
CA LEU A 220 8.06 6.43 -1.68
C LEU A 220 9.01 7.27 -2.55
N LYS A 221 9.53 6.74 -3.65
CA LYS A 221 10.38 7.49 -4.57
C LYS A 221 9.62 8.65 -5.21
N ALA A 222 8.37 8.43 -5.62
CA ALA A 222 7.53 9.49 -6.16
C ALA A 222 7.14 10.51 -5.07
N ALA A 223 6.85 10.07 -3.85
CA ALA A 223 6.60 10.95 -2.71
C ALA A 223 7.79 11.86 -2.41
N LYS A 224 9.02 11.32 -2.37
CA LYS A 224 10.24 12.12 -2.21
C LYS A 224 10.40 13.17 -3.32
N LYS A 225 10.10 12.81 -4.58
CA LYS A 225 10.12 13.76 -5.70
C LYS A 225 9.08 14.87 -5.55
N ALA A 226 7.96 14.59 -4.89
CA ALA A 226 6.96 15.60 -4.52
C ALA A 226 7.36 16.44 -3.29
N GLY A 227 8.54 16.21 -2.70
CA GLY A 227 9.07 16.96 -1.55
C GLY A 227 8.67 16.40 -0.19
N LEU A 228 7.95 15.29 -0.14
CA LEU A 228 7.56 14.62 1.10
C LEU A 228 8.77 13.98 1.79
N ARG A 229 8.81 14.02 3.12
CA ARG A 229 9.64 13.09 3.89
C ARG A 229 8.99 11.71 3.83
N THR A 230 9.78 10.65 3.98
CA THR A 230 9.27 9.29 3.82
C THR A 230 9.88 8.32 4.82
N ILE A 231 9.07 7.39 5.32
CA ILE A 231 9.52 6.22 6.08
C ILE A 231 9.09 4.98 5.29
N LYS A 232 10.03 4.05 5.08
CA LYS A 232 9.70 2.77 4.46
C LYS A 232 9.25 1.77 5.51
N VAL A 233 8.04 1.22 5.32
CA VAL A 233 7.57 0.11 6.15
C VAL A 233 8.04 -1.20 5.52
N ASN A 234 8.96 -1.89 6.18
CA ASN A 234 9.38 -3.21 5.71
C ASN A 234 8.44 -4.26 6.30
N LEU A 235 7.82 -5.07 5.45
CA LEU A 235 6.91 -6.13 5.88
C LEU A 235 7.59 -7.07 6.89
N GLY A 236 6.88 -7.36 7.99
CA GLY A 236 7.40 -8.15 9.11
C GLY A 236 8.35 -7.40 10.05
N ARG A 237 8.64 -6.12 9.79
CA ARG A 237 9.50 -5.24 10.60
C ARG A 237 8.84 -3.88 10.85
N THR A 238 7.53 -3.85 11.03
CA THR A 238 6.74 -2.62 11.20
C THR A 238 7.24 -1.79 12.39
N GLN A 239 7.75 -2.43 13.45
CA GLN A 239 8.33 -1.74 14.61
C GLN A 239 9.51 -0.83 14.24
N ASP A 240 10.30 -1.16 13.22
CA ASP A 240 11.43 -0.31 12.80
C ASP A 240 10.94 1.04 12.25
N ALA A 241 9.88 1.00 11.43
CA ALA A 241 9.23 2.21 10.92
C ALA A 241 8.61 3.02 12.07
N ILE A 242 8.04 2.35 13.08
CA ILE A 242 7.47 3.04 14.25
C ILE A 242 8.58 3.67 15.09
N ARG A 243 9.73 3.01 15.30
CA ARG A 243 10.88 3.61 16.01
C ARG A 243 11.40 4.86 15.29
N GLU A 244 11.41 4.85 13.96
CA GLU A 244 11.74 6.05 13.17
C GLU A 244 10.68 7.14 13.37
N LEU A 245 9.40 6.77 13.39
CA LEU A 245 8.30 7.68 13.66
C LEU A 245 8.34 8.25 15.09
N GLU A 246 8.72 7.48 16.10
CA GLU A 246 8.93 7.95 17.49
C GLU A 246 10.01 9.04 17.52
N LYS A 247 11.13 8.86 16.82
CA LYS A 247 12.21 9.86 16.73
C LYS A 247 11.74 11.16 16.09
N ILE A 248 10.94 11.07 15.02
CA ILE A 248 10.46 12.22 14.25
C ILE A 248 9.34 12.97 14.98
N THR A 249 8.47 12.25 15.67
CA THR A 249 7.29 12.83 16.35
C THR A 249 7.60 13.26 17.79
N GLY A 250 8.60 12.64 18.42
CA GLY A 250 8.89 12.77 19.85
C GLY A 250 7.90 12.03 20.75
N LEU A 251 7.02 11.20 20.19
CA LEU A 251 6.03 10.42 20.95
C LEU A 251 6.53 9.01 21.21
N GLN A 252 6.12 8.44 22.34
CA GLN A 252 6.23 7.01 22.57
C GLN A 252 5.06 6.29 21.89
N LEU A 253 5.35 5.48 20.89
CA LEU A 253 4.38 4.79 20.05
C LEU A 253 4.40 3.27 20.29
N LEU A 254 5.58 2.69 20.56
CA LEU A 254 5.70 1.28 20.94
C LEU A 254 5.52 1.08 22.44
N ASP A 255 4.86 -0.02 22.80
CA ASP A 255 4.78 -0.46 24.19
C ASP A 255 6.11 -1.07 24.65
N ALA A 256 6.34 -1.12 25.95
CA ALA A 256 7.64 -1.52 26.52
C ALA A 256 8.08 -2.93 26.08
N GLY A 257 7.14 -3.86 25.91
CA GLY A 257 7.40 -5.23 25.45
C GLY A 257 7.80 -5.34 23.97
N ASP A 258 7.40 -4.37 23.14
CA ASP A 258 7.64 -4.40 21.69
C ASP A 258 9.00 -3.80 21.30
N LYS A 259 9.66 -3.14 22.24
CA LYS A 259 10.98 -2.54 22.02
C LYS A 259 12.11 -3.58 21.99
N ALA A 260 11.93 -4.74 22.64
CA ALA A 260 13.01 -5.64 23.06
C ALA A 260 13.39 -6.78 22.09
N LYS A 261 12.81 -6.88 20.88
CA LYS A 261 13.28 -7.85 19.87
C LYS A 261 14.32 -7.18 18.96
N LEU A 262 15.59 -7.29 19.35
CA LEU A 262 16.78 -7.02 18.54
C LEU A 262 17.33 -8.32 17.98
#